data_AF-A0A8T5BIV5-F1
#
_entry.id   AF-A0A8T5BIV5-F1
#
_cell.length_a   1.000
_cell.length_b   1.000
_cell.length_c   1.000
_cell.angle_alpha   90.00
_cell.angle_beta   90.00
_cell.angle_gamma   90.00
#
_symmetry.space_group_name_H-M   'P 1'
#
loop_
_entity.id
_entity.type
_entity.pdbx_description
1 polymer ?
#
loop_
_entity_poly.entity_id
_entity_poly.type
_entity_poly.pdbx_seq_one_letter_code
_entity_poly.pdbx_strand_id
1 'polypeptide(L)'
;MDTKKDETNPEVAGETVSEKTAEAIEREEETVKVSEEQKKVEEKKEEKKKKEDEEEIVEERVYTIPLGRSCLAPRKKTTPKAVRIIKSFVLRHMKVDGDSVKISNAVNEKLWRRGIEKPPRKIKVRITKNVDGIVTVHPAEGE
;
A
#
# COMPACT_ATOMS: atom_id res chain seq x y z
N MET A 1 48.61 -17.64 -55.52
CA MET A 1 48.44 -19.04 -55.10
C MET A 1 47.51 -19.04 -53.90
N ASP A 2 46.31 -19.63 -53.84
CA ASP A 2 45.43 -20.26 -54.80
C ASP A 2 44.03 -20.32 -54.11
N THR A 3 43.01 -20.02 -54.91
CA THR A 3 41.58 -20.39 -54.87
C THR A 3 40.95 -21.06 -53.62
N LYS A 4 39.88 -20.41 -53.14
CA LYS A 4 38.49 -20.90 -53.04
C LYS A 4 38.23 -22.42 -53.11
N LYS A 5 37.56 -22.97 -52.09
CA LYS A 5 36.69 -24.17 -52.13
C LYS A 5 35.80 -24.12 -50.87
N ASP A 6 34.51 -23.83 -50.96
CA ASP A 6 33.39 -24.77 -51.25
C ASP A 6 33.46 -25.98 -50.30
N GLU A 7 32.41 -26.48 -49.65
CA GLU A 7 30.98 -26.21 -49.54
C GLU A 7 30.50 -27.24 -48.48
N THR A 8 29.28 -27.05 -47.98
CA THR A 8 28.36 -28.11 -47.51
C THR A 8 28.65 -28.92 -46.23
N ASN A 9 27.70 -28.71 -45.31
CA ASN A 9 27.16 -29.62 -44.30
C ASN A 9 26.91 -31.05 -44.83
N PRO A 10 26.92 -32.06 -43.92
CA PRO A 10 25.69 -32.84 -43.77
C PRO A 10 25.28 -33.07 -42.31
N GLU A 11 23.95 -33.10 -42.11
CA GLU A 11 23.21 -33.68 -40.97
C GLU A 11 23.78 -35.08 -40.62
N VAL A 12 23.66 -35.64 -39.41
CA VAL A 12 22.46 -36.10 -38.70
C VAL A 12 22.87 -36.56 -37.29
N ALA A 13 22.12 -36.22 -36.24
CA ALA A 13 21.74 -37.11 -35.12
C ALA A 13 20.97 -36.30 -34.07
N GLY A 14 19.64 -36.27 -34.23
CA GLY A 14 18.72 -35.72 -33.24
C GLY A 14 18.48 -36.72 -32.11
N GLU A 15 18.52 -36.20 -30.88
CA GLU A 15 17.64 -36.52 -29.76
C GLU A 15 17.85 -35.38 -28.73
N THR A 16 16.81 -34.99 -27.99
CA THR A 16 16.75 -33.88 -27.00
C THR A 16 16.23 -32.50 -27.44
N VAL A 17 15.20 -32.42 -28.30
CA VAL A 17 14.45 -31.14 -28.52
C VAL A 17 12.98 -31.22 -28.09
N SER A 18 12.45 -32.41 -27.79
CA SER A 18 11.04 -32.59 -27.38
C SER A 18 10.79 -32.29 -25.89
N GLU A 19 11.63 -32.81 -24.99
CA GLU A 19 11.45 -32.64 -23.54
C GLU A 19 11.62 -31.19 -23.07
N LYS A 20 12.52 -30.41 -23.71
CA LYS A 20 12.73 -28.99 -23.36
C LYS A 20 11.54 -28.08 -23.68
N THR A 21 10.68 -28.48 -24.61
CA THR A 21 9.54 -27.65 -25.04
C THR A 21 8.30 -27.92 -24.18
N ALA A 22 8.10 -29.18 -23.75
CA ALA A 22 7.04 -29.54 -22.80
C ALA A 22 7.30 -28.97 -21.39
N GLU A 23 8.55 -29.04 -20.92
CA GLU A 23 8.96 -28.56 -19.60
C GLU A 23 8.98 -27.01 -19.50
N ALA A 24 8.94 -26.30 -20.62
CA ALA A 24 8.81 -24.84 -20.66
C ALA A 24 7.33 -24.40 -20.57
N ILE A 25 6.43 -25.13 -21.23
CA ILE A 25 4.98 -24.86 -21.20
C ILE A 25 4.41 -25.19 -19.81
N GLU A 26 4.85 -26.27 -19.17
CA GLU A 26 4.42 -26.60 -17.80
C GLU A 26 4.88 -25.57 -16.76
N ARG A 27 6.08 -24.99 -16.92
CA ARG A 27 6.58 -23.91 -16.04
C ARG A 27 5.84 -22.59 -16.23
N GLU A 28 5.41 -22.28 -17.45
CA GLU A 28 4.58 -21.11 -17.71
C GLU A 28 3.15 -21.28 -17.13
N GLU A 29 2.57 -22.48 -17.20
CA GLU A 29 1.28 -22.75 -16.54
C GLU A 29 1.37 -22.73 -15.02
N GLU A 30 2.45 -23.25 -14.43
CA GLU A 30 2.68 -23.19 -12.98
C GLU A 30 2.89 -21.75 -12.50
N THR A 31 3.60 -20.91 -13.25
CA THR A 31 3.80 -19.50 -12.88
C THR A 31 2.52 -18.68 -12.96
N VAL A 32 1.64 -18.97 -13.94
CA VAL A 32 0.32 -18.33 -14.02
C VAL A 32 -0.60 -18.80 -12.89
N LYS A 33 -0.65 -20.10 -12.59
CA LYS A 33 -1.44 -20.66 -11.46
C LYS A 33 -0.98 -20.11 -10.10
N VAL A 34 0.33 -20.00 -9.87
CA VAL A 34 0.88 -19.43 -8.63
C VAL A 34 0.53 -17.94 -8.51
N SER A 35 0.49 -17.19 -9.62
CA SER A 35 0.10 -15.77 -9.61
C SER A 35 -1.39 -15.54 -9.31
N GLU A 36 -2.25 -16.42 -9.81
CA GLU A 36 -3.70 -16.34 -9.63
C GLU A 36 -4.11 -16.78 -8.22
N GLU A 37 -3.41 -17.76 -7.66
CA GLU A 37 -3.60 -18.23 -6.28
C GLU A 37 -3.10 -17.21 -5.26
N GLN A 38 -1.99 -16.51 -5.54
CA GLN A 38 -1.52 -15.37 -4.73
C GLN A 38 -2.55 -14.23 -4.74
N LYS A 39 -3.15 -13.92 -5.89
CA LYS A 39 -4.17 -12.88 -6.02
C LYS A 39 -5.47 -13.23 -5.28
N LYS A 40 -5.88 -14.50 -5.33
CA LYS A 40 -7.07 -15.02 -4.63
C LYS A 40 -6.89 -15.11 -3.11
N VAL A 41 -5.67 -15.38 -2.65
CA VAL A 41 -5.32 -15.37 -1.21
C VAL A 41 -5.24 -13.93 -0.69
N GLU A 42 -4.77 -12.98 -1.50
CA GLU A 42 -4.71 -11.55 -1.15
C GLU A 42 -6.13 -10.95 -1.08
N GLU A 43 -7.02 -11.26 -2.03
CA GLU A 43 -8.43 -10.87 -1.99
C GLU A 43 -9.19 -11.49 -0.81
N LYS A 44 -9.01 -12.80 -0.53
CA LYS A 44 -9.63 -13.45 0.65
C LYS A 44 -9.12 -12.90 1.98
N LYS A 45 -7.88 -12.42 2.03
CA LYS A 45 -7.27 -11.79 3.20
C LYS A 45 -7.76 -10.36 3.37
N GLU A 46 -8.00 -9.62 2.29
CA GLU A 46 -8.70 -8.32 2.32
C GLU A 46 -10.17 -8.46 2.75
N GLU A 47 -10.89 -9.48 2.26
CA GLU A 47 -12.29 -9.72 2.63
C GLU A 47 -12.46 -10.18 4.08
N LYS A 48 -11.60 -11.07 4.58
CA LYS A 48 -11.62 -11.46 6.00
C LYS A 48 -11.29 -10.31 6.94
N LYS A 49 -10.33 -9.47 6.55
CA LYS A 49 -9.94 -8.29 7.33
C LYS A 49 -11.04 -7.23 7.37
N LYS A 50 -11.76 -7.02 6.26
CA LYS A 50 -12.93 -6.14 6.22
C LYS A 50 -14.07 -6.61 7.14
N LYS A 51 -14.26 -7.92 7.30
CA LYS A 51 -15.30 -8.50 8.16
C LYS A 51 -15.00 -8.42 9.66
N GLU A 52 -13.73 -8.52 10.07
CA GLU A 52 -13.34 -8.40 11.48
C GLU A 52 -13.27 -6.94 11.98
N ASP A 53 -12.95 -5.98 11.11
CA ASP A 53 -12.97 -4.55 11.45
C ASP A 53 -14.41 -3.96 11.48
N GLU A 54 -15.42 -4.69 10.97
CA GLU A 54 -16.84 -4.30 10.94
C GLU A 54 -17.58 -4.59 12.26
N GLU A 55 -17.01 -5.41 13.15
CA GLU A 55 -17.65 -5.79 14.40
C GLU A 55 -17.42 -4.69 15.47
N GLU A 56 -18.41 -3.79 15.55
CA GLU A 56 -18.62 -2.69 16.52
C GLU A 56 -17.68 -1.47 16.45
N ILE A 57 -18.03 -0.55 15.54
CA ILE A 57 -17.64 0.85 15.65
C ILE A 57 -18.44 1.47 16.80
N VAL A 58 -17.76 1.77 17.92
CA VAL A 58 -18.40 2.30 19.14
C VAL A 58 -18.72 3.79 19.00
N GLU A 59 -17.77 4.55 18.45
CA GLU A 59 -17.93 6.00 18.24
C GLU A 59 -17.33 6.43 16.91
N GLU A 60 -18.13 7.13 16.11
CA GLU A 60 -17.68 7.84 14.91
C GLU A 60 -17.79 9.35 15.13
N ARG A 61 -16.72 10.08 14.79
CA ARG A 61 -16.72 11.55 14.85
C ARG A 61 -15.99 12.14 13.66
N VAL A 62 -16.54 13.21 13.09
CA VAL A 62 -15.91 13.97 12.02
C VAL A 62 -15.33 15.26 12.59
N TYR A 63 -14.03 15.47 12.40
CA TYR A 63 -13.32 16.67 12.85
C TYR A 63 -12.60 17.37 11.71
N THR A 64 -12.50 18.69 11.81
CA THR A 64 -11.57 19.48 10.98
C THR A 64 -10.34 19.79 11.81
N ILE A 65 -9.21 19.16 11.48
CA ILE A 65 -7.95 19.34 12.21
C ILE A 65 -7.16 20.53 11.62
N PRO A 66 -6.86 21.56 12.40
CA PRO A 66 -5.99 22.65 11.97
C PRO A 66 -4.53 22.20 12.03
N LEU A 67 -3.85 22.17 10.88
CA LEU A 67 -2.45 21.80 10.76
C LEU A 67 -1.51 23.00 10.65
N GLY A 68 -2.01 24.23 10.71
CA GLY A 68 -1.20 25.45 10.58
C GLY A 68 0.00 25.54 11.53
N ARG A 69 -0.06 24.85 12.68
CA ARG A 69 1.08 24.75 13.61
C ARG A 69 2.26 23.94 13.07
N SER A 70 2.06 23.13 12.04
CA SER A 70 3.15 22.38 11.41
C SER A 70 4.16 23.31 10.72
N CYS A 71 3.70 24.44 10.18
CA CYS A 71 4.52 25.42 9.48
C CYS A 71 5.54 26.14 10.37
N LEU A 72 5.42 26.04 11.70
CA LEU A 72 6.44 26.56 12.62
C LEU A 72 7.69 25.67 12.66
N ALA A 73 7.58 24.40 12.25
CA ALA A 73 8.72 23.51 12.18
C ALA A 73 9.62 23.88 10.98
N PRO A 74 10.90 23.47 11.00
CA PRO A 74 11.77 23.58 9.84
C PRO A 74 11.13 22.95 8.59
N ARG A 75 11.41 23.51 7.41
CA ARG A 75 10.78 23.09 6.13
C ARG A 75 10.82 21.58 5.90
N LYS A 76 11.99 20.95 6.10
CA LYS A 76 12.21 19.50 5.97
C LYS A 76 11.51 18.64 7.02
N LYS A 77 10.85 19.23 8.02
CA LYS A 77 10.17 18.53 9.12
C LYS A 77 8.69 18.92 9.23
N THR A 78 8.18 19.71 8.29
CA THR A 78 6.84 20.30 8.36
C THR A 78 5.74 19.22 8.21
N THR A 79 5.77 18.38 7.18
CA THR A 79 4.79 17.28 7.03
C THR A 79 4.89 16.22 8.16
N PRO A 80 6.09 15.75 8.56
CA PRO A 80 6.22 14.89 9.74
C PRO A 80 5.64 15.52 11.02
N LYS A 81 5.77 16.84 11.19
CA LYS A 81 5.14 17.56 12.31
C LYS A 81 3.61 17.59 12.19
N ALA A 82 3.06 17.70 10.98
CA ALA A 82 1.61 17.63 10.75
C ALA A 82 1.03 16.28 11.18
N VAL A 83 1.70 15.17 10.85
CA VAL A 83 1.31 13.82 11.30
C VAL A 83 1.27 13.75 12.84
N ARG A 84 2.28 14.30 13.52
CA ARG A 84 2.30 14.37 14.99
C ARG A 84 1.15 15.18 15.55
N ILE A 85 0.81 16.31 14.92
CA ILE A 85 -0.33 17.15 15.33
C ILE A 85 -1.64 16.36 15.23
N ILE A 86 -1.83 15.58 14.15
CA ILE A 86 -3.02 14.72 14.01
C ILE A 86 -3.08 13.71 15.14
N LYS A 87 -1.99 12.99 15.43
CA LYS A 87 -1.93 12.04 16.55
C LYS A 87 -2.29 12.71 17.87
N SER A 88 -1.65 13.84 18.20
CA SER A 88 -1.94 14.58 19.43
C SER A 88 -3.38 15.09 19.50
N PHE A 89 -3.97 15.45 18.36
CA PHE A 89 -5.37 15.87 18.28
C PHE A 89 -6.30 14.69 18.61
N VAL A 90 -6.07 13.53 18.00
CA VAL A 90 -6.87 12.31 18.23
C VAL A 90 -6.80 11.89 19.69
N LEU A 91 -5.59 11.80 20.27
CA LEU A 91 -5.37 11.43 21.67
C LEU A 91 -6.15 12.34 22.64
N ARG A 92 -6.14 13.65 22.39
CA ARG A 92 -6.86 14.62 23.23
C ARG A 92 -8.38 14.49 23.14
N HIS A 93 -8.92 14.30 21.93
CA HIS A 93 -10.37 14.39 21.70
C HIS A 93 -11.08 13.05 21.89
N MET A 94 -10.42 11.93 21.59
CA MET A 94 -10.97 10.59 21.77
C MET A 94 -10.64 9.99 23.13
N LYS A 95 -9.77 10.65 23.93
CA LYS A 95 -9.31 10.20 25.26
C LYS A 95 -8.79 8.77 25.21
N VAL A 96 -7.78 8.55 24.37
CA VAL A 96 -7.17 7.24 24.13
C VAL A 96 -5.70 7.28 24.50
N ASP A 97 -5.17 6.14 24.93
CA ASP A 97 -3.76 5.97 25.25
C ASP A 97 -2.85 6.03 24.00
N GLY A 98 -1.60 6.44 24.22
CA GLY A 98 -0.71 7.01 23.20
C GLY A 98 -0.54 6.19 21.91
N ASP A 99 -0.40 4.88 22.04
CA ASP A 99 0.04 4.00 20.95
C ASP A 99 -1.12 3.39 20.15
N SER A 100 -2.36 3.64 20.54
CA SER A 100 -3.55 3.02 19.94
C SER A 100 -4.09 3.77 18.70
N VAL A 101 -3.37 4.77 18.19
CA VAL A 101 -3.81 5.60 17.05
C VAL A 101 -3.20 5.11 15.73
N LYS A 102 -4.06 4.58 14.85
CA LYS A 102 -3.72 4.18 13.48
C LYS A 102 -4.18 5.24 12.48
N ILE A 103 -3.27 5.67 11.61
CA ILE A 103 -3.58 6.64 10.55
C ILE A 103 -3.66 5.85 9.24
N SER A 104 -4.78 5.96 8.53
CA SER A 104 -4.92 5.33 7.22
C SER A 104 -3.95 5.94 6.20
N ASN A 105 -3.55 5.13 5.22
CA ASN A 105 -2.62 5.57 4.19
C ASN A 105 -3.19 6.75 3.37
N ALA A 106 -4.50 6.78 3.11
CA ALA A 106 -5.14 7.87 2.37
C ALA A 106 -4.98 9.26 3.06
N VAL A 107 -5.01 9.30 4.40
CA VAL A 107 -4.71 10.54 5.14
C VAL A 107 -3.25 10.95 4.96
N ASN A 108 -2.34 9.97 4.98
CA ASN A 108 -0.92 10.21 4.76
C ASN A 108 -0.69 10.77 3.35
N GLU A 109 -1.21 10.13 2.31
CA GLU A 109 -1.11 10.62 0.92
C GLU A 109 -1.63 12.06 0.77
N LYS A 110 -2.77 12.39 1.40
CA LYS A 110 -3.30 13.76 1.38
C LYS A 110 -2.35 14.77 2.03
N LEU A 111 -1.67 14.38 3.12
CA LEU A 111 -0.66 15.22 3.78
C LEU A 111 0.58 15.43 2.90
N TRP A 112 1.01 14.38 2.20
CA TRP A 112 2.22 14.38 1.38
C TRP A 112 2.00 14.83 -0.07
N ARG A 113 0.75 15.12 -0.49
CA ARG A 113 0.40 15.52 -1.88
C ARG A 113 1.25 16.68 -2.44
N ARG A 114 1.69 17.62 -1.61
CA ARG A 114 2.53 18.77 -2.02
C ARG A 114 3.99 18.66 -1.53
N GLY A 115 4.40 17.47 -1.08
CA GLY A 115 5.72 17.20 -0.52
C GLY A 115 5.87 17.51 0.97
N ILE A 116 7.12 17.52 1.43
CA ILE A 116 7.49 17.63 2.86
C ILE A 116 7.32 19.03 3.47
N GLU A 117 7.36 20.06 2.63
CA GLU A 117 7.38 21.46 3.08
C GLU A 117 5.99 22.08 3.22
N LYS A 118 5.01 21.57 2.47
CA LYS A 118 3.71 22.25 2.26
C LYS A 118 2.51 21.33 2.53
N PRO A 119 2.36 20.75 3.73
CA PRO A 119 1.15 20.00 4.04
C PRO A 119 -0.10 20.91 3.97
N PRO A 120 -1.29 20.34 3.78
CA PRO A 120 -2.55 21.08 3.85
C PRO A 120 -2.69 21.86 5.18
N ARG A 121 -3.31 23.05 5.16
CA ARG A 121 -3.50 23.88 6.36
C ARG A 121 -4.60 23.35 7.29
N LYS A 122 -5.60 22.70 6.71
CA LYS A 122 -6.72 22.03 7.40
C LYS A 122 -6.92 20.68 6.73
N ILE A 123 -7.36 19.70 7.50
CA ILE A 123 -7.78 18.40 6.96
C ILE A 123 -9.05 17.97 7.68
N LYS A 124 -10.09 17.63 6.92
CA LYS A 124 -11.29 17.01 7.47
C LYS A 124 -11.05 15.51 7.56
N VAL A 125 -11.21 14.95 8.74
CA VAL A 125 -11.00 13.53 9.01
C VAL A 125 -12.20 12.94 9.72
N ARG A 126 -12.52 11.70 9.34
CA ARG A 126 -13.43 10.82 10.06
C ARG A 126 -12.61 9.95 10.98
N ILE A 127 -12.93 9.96 12.26
CA ILE A 127 -12.26 9.18 13.29
C ILE A 127 -13.23 8.11 13.76
N THR A 128 -12.83 6.85 13.70
CA THR A 128 -13.59 5.69 14.18
C THR A 128 -12.87 5.07 15.36
N LYS A 129 -13.62 4.73 16.41
CA LYS A 129 -13.13 4.01 17.59
C LYS A 129 -13.72 2.61 17.62
N ASN A 130 -12.85 1.61 17.70
CA ASN A 130 -13.23 0.21 17.82
C ASN A 130 -13.42 -0.19 19.30
N VAL A 131 -14.03 -1.35 19.55
CA VAL A 131 -14.22 -1.91 20.90
C VAL A 131 -12.88 -2.08 21.64
N ASP A 132 -11.82 -2.47 20.93
CA ASP A 132 -10.46 -2.63 21.47
C ASP A 132 -9.80 -1.30 21.88
N GLY A 133 -10.49 -0.16 21.74
CA GLY A 133 -9.95 1.16 22.01
C GLY A 133 -8.95 1.67 20.96
N ILE A 134 -8.78 0.92 19.87
CA ILE A 134 -7.98 1.35 18.71
C ILE A 134 -8.75 2.42 17.94
N VAL A 135 -8.07 3.50 17.60
CA VAL A 135 -8.65 4.61 16.85
C VAL A 135 -8.05 4.68 15.46
N THR A 136 -8.90 4.62 14.44
CA THR A 136 -8.50 4.71 13.04
C THR A 136 -8.93 6.06 12.45
N VAL A 137 -8.01 6.72 11.74
CA VAL A 137 -8.26 8.03 11.11
C VAL A 137 -8.37 7.87 9.60
N HIS A 138 -9.54 8.23 9.06
CA HIS A 138 -9.87 8.24 7.64
C HIS A 138 -10.03 9.67 7.11
N PRO A 139 -9.75 9.94 5.82
CA PRO A 139 -10.08 11.23 5.23
C PRO A 139 -11.59 11.37 5.08
N ALA A 140 -12.14 12.55 5.35
CA ALA A 140 -13.54 12.83 5.02
C ALA A 140 -13.63 13.25 3.55
N GLU A 141 -14.50 12.57 2.80
CA GLU A 141 -14.79 12.89 1.40
C GLU A 141 -15.42 14.28 1.31
N GLY A 142 -14.77 15.24 0.64
CA GLY A 142 -15.31 16.60 0.48
C GLY A 142 -14.32 17.73 0.19
N GLU A 143 -13.08 17.46 -0.24
CA GLU A 143 -12.11 18.51 -0.66
C GLU A 143 -11.06 18.02 -1.67
#